data_AF-A0A2V4D2L6-F1
#
_entry.id   AF-A0A2V4D2L6-F1
#
_cell.length_a   1.000
_cell.length_b   1.000
_cell.length_c   1.000
_cell.angle_alpha   90.00
_cell.angle_beta   90.00
_cell.angle_gamma   90.00
#
_symmetry.space_group_name_H-M   'P 1'
#
loop_
_entity.id
_entity.type
_entity.pdbx_description
1 polymer ?
#
loop_
_entity_poly.entity_id
_entity_poly.type
_entity_poly.pdbx_seq_one_letter_code
_entity_poly.pdbx_strand_id
1 'polypeptide(L)'
;MARRPCAVLGATGLVGQRLQQRLANHPWFELTAVVGSSESSGKRLSELPWRLDEERPELPDFKVIFGGDENLISQLNKQKIQFIFSALPRAIAA
;
A
#
# COMPACT_ATOMS: atom_id res chain seq x y z
N MET A 1 -17.74 11.04 10.33
CA MET A 1 -16.42 11.61 9.94
C MET A 1 -15.97 10.90 8.66
N ALA A 2 -15.51 11.63 7.65
CA ALA A 2 -15.00 11.02 6.41
C ALA A 2 -13.63 10.37 6.65
N ARG A 3 -13.40 9.16 6.15
CA ARG A 3 -12.10 8.49 6.20
C ARG A 3 -11.14 9.21 5.25
N ARG A 4 -9.86 9.31 5.63
CA ARG A 4 -8.83 9.98 4.82
C ARG A 4 -8.12 8.95 3.94
N PRO A 5 -8.08 9.15 2.61
CA PRO A 5 -7.44 8.23 1.69
C PRO A 5 -5.93 8.18 1.95
N CYS A 6 -5.38 6.98 2.03
CA CYS A 6 -3.98 6.74 2.30
C CYS A 6 -3.35 5.71 1.35
N ALA A 7 -2.04 5.80 1.21
CA ALA A 7 -1.23 4.86 0.45
C ALA A 7 -0.18 4.18 1.34
N VAL A 8 0.17 2.94 1.01
CA VAL A 8 1.26 2.20 1.68
C VAL A 8 2.39 1.96 0.70
N LEU A 9 3.59 2.45 1.03
CA LEU A 9 4.83 2.13 0.32
C LEU A 9 5.47 0.88 0.91
N GLY A 10 5.95 -0.03 0.07
CA GLY A 10 6.47 -1.31 0.52
C GLY A 10 5.36 -2.27 0.98
N ALA A 11 4.18 -2.19 0.36
CA ALA A 11 2.99 -2.94 0.74
C ALA A 11 3.21 -4.47 0.72
N THR A 12 4.13 -4.97 -0.09
CA THR A 12 4.39 -6.40 -0.24
C THR A 12 5.23 -7.00 0.90
N GLY A 13 5.97 -6.18 1.64
CA GLY A 13 6.79 -6.62 2.76
C GLY A 13 5.98 -6.91 4.02
N LEU A 14 6.58 -7.58 5.02
CA LEU A 14 5.92 -7.94 6.28
C LEU A 14 5.30 -6.73 7.00
N VAL A 15 6.02 -5.61 7.08
CA VAL A 15 5.52 -4.38 7.70
C VAL A 15 4.36 -3.77 6.89
N GLY A 16 4.46 -3.78 5.56
CA GLY A 16 3.39 -3.31 4.67
C GLY A 16 2.11 -4.15 4.76
N GLN A 17 2.24 -5.47 4.87
CA GLN A 17 1.12 -6.39 5.11
C GLN A 17 0.48 -6.15 6.48
N ARG A 18 1.29 -5.87 7.51
CA ARG A 18 0.77 -5.55 8.85
C ARG A 18 0.03 -4.21 8.88
N LEU A 19 0.51 -3.22 8.12
CA LEU A 19 -0.19 -1.95 7.93
C LEU A 19 -1.53 -2.15 7.22
N GLN A 20 -1.57 -2.97 6.17
CA GLN A 20 -2.80 -3.33 5.47
C GLN A 20 -3.86 -3.91 6.43
N GLN A 21 -3.50 -4.82 7.33
CA GLN A 21 -4.40 -5.33 8.37
C GLN A 21 -4.95 -4.23 9.28
N ARG A 22 -4.07 -3.33 9.76
CA ARG A 22 -4.49 -2.25 10.65
C ARG A 22 -5.35 -1.20 9.94
N LEU A 23 -5.12 -1.01 8.63
CA LEU A 23 -5.83 -0.03 7.82
C LEU A 23 -7.17 -0.54 7.28
N ALA A 24 -7.34 -1.86 7.11
CA ALA A 24 -8.55 -2.46 6.54
C ALA A 24 -9.85 -1.98 7.21
N ASN A 25 -9.85 -1.89 8.55
CA ASN A 25 -11.01 -1.48 9.34
C ASN A 25 -10.75 -0.20 10.15
N HIS A 26 -9.84 0.68 9.68
CA HIS A 26 -9.44 1.85 10.46
C HIS A 26 -10.53 2.94 10.45
N PRO A 27 -10.86 3.56 11.60
CA PRO A 27 -11.91 4.58 11.68
C PRO A 27 -11.56 5.88 10.95
N TRP A 28 -10.27 6.17 10.77
CA TRP A 28 -9.79 7.44 10.21
C TRP A 28 -9.17 7.36 8.83
N PHE A 29 -8.70 6.17 8.41
CA PHE A 29 -7.91 6.01 7.19
C PHE A 29 -8.60 5.00 6.28
N GLU A 30 -8.50 5.24 4.98
CA GLU A 30 -8.98 4.34 3.95
C GLU A 30 -7.81 4.01 3.03
N LEU A 31 -7.41 2.75 2.99
CA LEU A 31 -6.37 2.31 2.07
C LEU A 31 -6.92 2.38 0.65
N THR A 32 -6.33 3.20 -0.21
CA THR A 32 -6.78 3.38 -1.60
C THR A 32 -5.69 3.08 -2.62
N ALA A 33 -4.41 3.10 -2.22
CA ALA A 33 -3.29 2.77 -3.09
C ALA A 33 -2.22 1.94 -2.36
N VAL A 34 -1.57 1.06 -3.11
CA VAL A 34 -0.44 0.26 -2.64
C VAL A 34 0.73 0.35 -3.62
N VAL A 35 1.92 0.52 -3.07
CA VAL A 35 3.15 0.71 -3.84
C VAL A 35 4.15 -0.36 -3.44
N GLY A 36 4.82 -0.95 -4.44
CA GLY A 36 5.77 -2.04 -4.26
C GLY A 36 7.01 -1.90 -5.15
N SER A 37 7.82 -2.95 -5.14
CA SER A 37 9.01 -3.09 -5.99
C SER A 37 8.63 -3.39 -7.44
N SER A 38 9.59 -3.31 -8.36
CA SER A 38 9.43 -3.63 -9.78
C SER A 38 8.87 -5.03 -10.03
N GLU A 39 9.29 -6.01 -9.23
CA GLU A 39 8.85 -7.42 -9.34
C GLU A 39 7.38 -7.64 -8.97
N SER A 40 6.86 -6.79 -8.08
CA SER A 40 5.48 -6.81 -7.62
C SER A 40 4.57 -5.85 -8.38
N SER A 41 5.16 -4.86 -9.05
CA SER A 41 4.44 -3.88 -9.85
C SER A 41 3.58 -4.55 -10.91
N GLY A 42 2.37 -4.02 -11.09
CA GLY A 42 1.44 -4.49 -12.12
C GLY A 42 0.62 -5.71 -11.74
N LYS A 43 1.03 -6.47 -10.71
CA LYS A 43 0.24 -7.57 -10.15
C LYS A 43 -0.86 -7.03 -9.24
N ARG A 44 -1.91 -7.82 -9.06
CA ARG A 44 -2.95 -7.54 -8.07
C ARG A 44 -2.44 -7.91 -6.68
N LEU A 45 -2.86 -7.15 -5.67
CA LEU A 45 -2.47 -7.38 -4.29
C LEU A 45 -2.88 -8.77 -3.78
N SER A 46 -4.02 -9.28 -4.24
CA SER A 46 -4.50 -10.63 -3.94
C SER A 46 -3.60 -11.74 -4.47
N GLU A 47 -2.92 -11.54 -5.60
CA GLU A 47 -2.02 -12.51 -6.24
C GLU A 47 -0.66 -12.61 -5.54
N LEU A 48 -0.32 -11.63 -4.72
CA LEU A 48 0.96 -11.62 -4.02
C LEU A 48 0.95 -12.55 -2.80
N PRO A 49 2.10 -13.11 -2.41
CA PRO A 49 2.18 -13.98 -1.25
C PRO A 49 1.89 -13.21 0.05
N TRP A 50 0.92 -13.70 0.81
CA TRP A 50 0.68 -13.28 2.18
C TRP A 50 1.63 -14.04 3.11
N ARG A 51 2.37 -13.33 3.96
CA ARG A 51 3.46 -13.88 4.78
C ARG A 51 3.23 -13.74 6.28
N LEU A 52 2.11 -13.16 6.69
CA LEU A 52 1.70 -13.09 8.10
C LEU A 52 0.95 -14.38 8.46
N ASP A 53 1.05 -14.79 9.72
CA ASP A 53 0.34 -15.96 10.26
C ASP A 53 -1.18 -15.76 10.27
N GLU A 54 -1.63 -14.53 10.50
CA GLU A 54 -3.05 -14.19 10.46
C GLU A 54 -3.59 -14.11 9.03
N GLU A 55 -4.89 -14.37 8.86
CA GLU A 55 -5.55 -14.30 7.56
C GLU A 55 -5.45 -12.90 6.92
N ARG A 56 -5.46 -12.91 5.58
CA ARG A 56 -5.48 -11.67 4.81
C ARG A 56 -6.80 -10.95 5.06
N PRO A 57 -6.78 -9.67 5.46
CA PRO A 57 -8.00 -8.89 5.65
C PRO A 57 -8.73 -8.68 4.32
N GLU A 58 -10.04 -8.46 4.37
CA GLU A 58 -10.80 -8.03 3.19
C GLU A 58 -10.33 -6.63 2.75
N LEU A 59 -9.66 -6.59 1.61
CA LEU A 59 -9.18 -5.37 0.99
C LEU A 59 -9.63 -5.35 -0.47
N PRO A 60 -9.91 -4.16 -1.02
CA PRO A 60 -10.09 -4.02 -2.46
C PRO A 60 -8.86 -4.57 -3.20
N ASP A 61 -9.10 -5.14 -4.37
CA ASP A 61 -8.02 -5.74 -5.15
C ASP A 61 -7.23 -4.65 -5.89
N PHE A 62 -6.28 -4.05 -5.17
CA PHE A 62 -5.44 -2.97 -5.69
C PHE A 62 -4.39 -3.52 -6.66
N LYS A 63 -4.15 -2.80 -7.75
CA LYS A 63 -2.98 -3.00 -8.60
C LYS A 63 -1.78 -2.35 -7.94
N VAL A 64 -0.69 -3.09 -7.78
CA VAL A 64 0.53 -2.58 -7.16
C VAL A 64 1.20 -1.58 -8.09
N ILE A 65 1.41 -0.37 -7.59
CA ILE A 65 2.12 0.70 -8.28
C ILE A 65 3.62 0.54 -8.07
N PHE A 66 4.43 0.81 -9.09
CA PHE A 66 5.88 0.78 -8.96
C PHE A 66 6.37 2.00 -8.17
N GLY A 67 7.12 1.76 -7.09
CA GLY A 67 7.66 2.83 -6.24
C GLY A 67 8.77 3.66 -6.87
N GLY A 68 9.46 3.13 -7.89
CA GLY A 68 10.51 3.86 -8.63
C GLY A 68 9.98 4.63 -9.85
N ASP A 69 8.66 4.76 -10.00
CA ASP A 69 8.05 5.48 -11.13
C ASP A 69 8.12 7.00 -10.92
N GLU A 70 8.62 7.73 -11.91
CA GLU A 70 8.73 9.20 -11.85
C GLU A 70 7.34 9.89 -11.76
N ASN A 71 6.28 9.23 -12.24
CA ASN A 71 4.91 9.73 -12.17
C ASN A 71 4.16 9.27 -10.91
N LEU A 72 4.82 8.59 -9.96
CA LEU A 72 4.19 8.09 -8.73
C LEU A 72 3.40 9.19 -8.01
N ILE A 73 4.02 10.34 -7.80
CA ILE A 73 3.39 11.47 -7.10
C ILE A 73 2.15 11.97 -7.86
N SER A 74 2.25 12.07 -9.19
CA SER A 74 1.12 12.45 -10.05
C SER A 74 -0.03 11.43 -9.98
N GLN A 75 0.28 10.14 -9.90
CA GLN A 75 -0.71 9.08 -9.74
C GLN A 75 -1.40 9.13 -8.37
N LEU A 76 -0.64 9.28 -7.28
CA LEU A 76 -1.20 9.41 -5.94
C LEU A 76 -2.06 10.68 -5.78
N ASN A 77 -1.63 11.80 -6.38
CA ASN A 77 -2.43 13.02 -6.41
C ASN A 77 -3.75 12.86 -7.17
N LYS A 78 -3.74 12.15 -8.31
CA LYS A 78 -4.98 11.81 -9.05
C LYS A 78 -5.95 10.98 -8.21
N GLN A 79 -5.43 10.12 -7.33
CA GLN A 79 -6.23 9.34 -6.38
C GLN A 79 -6.57 10.11 -5.09
N LYS A 80 -6.24 11.40 -5.02
CA LYS A 80 -6.49 12.29 -3.87
C LYS A 80 -5.94 11.75 -2.55
N ILE A 81 -4.82 11.02 -2.60
CA ILE A 81 -4.15 10.50 -1.41
C ILE A 81 -3.71 11.67 -0.51
N GLN A 82 -4.03 11.57 0.77
CA GLN A 82 -3.67 12.59 1.77
C GLN A 82 -2.54 12.13 2.69
N PHE A 83 -2.40 10.82 2.91
CA PHE A 83 -1.42 10.24 3.82
C PHE A 83 -0.65 9.11 3.15
N ILE A 84 0.64 9.02 3.41
CA ILE A 84 1.50 7.96 2.89
C ILE A 84 2.19 7.30 4.08
N PHE A 85 2.02 5.99 4.22
CA PHE A 85 2.73 5.17 5.18
C PHE A 85 3.91 4.49 4.49
N SER A 86 5.14 4.80 4.93
CA SER A 86 6.33 4.15 4.41
C SER A 86 6.68 2.91 5.23
N ALA A 87 6.65 1.74 4.58
CA ALA A 87 7.23 0.50 5.09
C ALA A 87 8.49 0.11 4.30
N LEU A 88 9.16 1.09 3.70
CA LEU A 88 10.40 0.88 2.97
C LEU A 88 11.58 0.65 3.94
N PRO A 89 12.49 -0.28 3.65
CA PRO A 89 13.70 -0.45 4.44
C PRO A 89 14.57 0.80 4.36
N ARG A 90 15.33 1.06 5.43
CA ARG A 90 16.21 2.25 5.57
C ARG A 90 17.11 2.49 4.35
N ALA A 91 17.60 1.43 3.70
CA ALA A 91 18.51 1.55 2.57
C ALA A 91 17.92 2.29 1.36
N ILE A 92 16.59 2.36 1.24
CA ILE A 92 15.87 3.03 0.15
C ILE A 92 14.87 4.08 0.66
N ALA A 93 14.80 4.29 1.96
CA ALA A 93 14.00 5.36 2.56
C ALA A 93 14.81 6.66 2.53
N ALA A 94 14.24 7.71 1.92
CA ALA A 94 14.84 9.05 1.84
C ALA A 94 14.82 9.78 3.19
#